data_AF-A0A933P3H2-F1
#
_entry.id   AF-A0A933P3H2-F1
#
_cell.length_a   1.000
_cell.length_b   1.000
_cell.length_c   1.000
_cell.angle_alpha   90.00
_cell.angle_beta   90.00
_cell.angle_gamma   90.00
#
_symmetry.space_group_name_H-M   'P 1'
#
loop_
_entity.id
_entity.type
_entity.pdbx_description
1 polymer ?
#
loop_
_entity_poly.entity_id
_entity_poly.type
_entity_poly.pdbx_seq_one_letter_code
_entity_poly.pdbx_strand_id
1 'polypeptide(L)'
;MTAEPILIDDHLVVACPVAEVSRRLSDHSKIAAWFSGAVESTSTVVTTIAGQRLAIENVRERWMPNDQMLTIDGRLGDVWLHAHLTVFGVVPSVIDSHVDVATEIWVHIELSNGPDAQQISTVMRAVIAHGFDRLSIELGGPPGPPS
;
A
#
# COMPACT_ATOMS: atom_id res chain seq x y z
N MET A 1 -13.22 -10.74 27.11
CA MET A 1 -13.49 -10.84 25.67
C MET A 1 -12.52 -9.89 24.99
N THR A 2 -11.50 -10.42 24.32
CA THR A 2 -10.66 -9.61 23.43
C THR A 2 -11.48 -9.34 22.19
N ALA A 3 -11.76 -8.06 21.91
CA ALA A 3 -12.43 -7.68 20.67
C ALA A 3 -11.56 -8.13 19.46
N GLU A 4 -12.21 -8.45 18.33
CA GLU A 4 -11.53 -8.86 17.10
C GLU A 4 -10.87 -7.65 16.42
N PRO A 5 -9.67 -7.80 15.82
CA PRO A 5 -9.01 -6.70 15.12
C PRO A 5 -9.83 -6.22 13.91
N ILE A 6 -9.66 -4.96 13.53
CA ILE A 6 -10.22 -4.44 12.28
C ILE A 6 -9.26 -4.80 11.15
N LEU A 7 -9.78 -5.50 10.13
CA LEU A 7 -9.02 -5.89 8.94
C LEU A 7 -9.37 -4.99 7.75
N ILE A 8 -8.34 -4.60 7.00
CA ILE A 8 -8.45 -3.82 5.78
C ILE A 8 -7.67 -4.56 4.70
N ASP A 9 -8.39 -5.00 3.68
CA ASP A 9 -7.86 -5.70 2.52
C ASP A 9 -8.20 -4.91 1.27
N ASP A 10 -7.23 -4.73 0.39
CA ASP A 10 -7.44 -4.16 -0.92
C ASP A 10 -6.36 -4.64 -1.90
N HIS A 11 -6.62 -4.53 -3.20
CA HIS A 11 -5.68 -4.96 -4.23
C HIS A 11 -5.74 -4.12 -5.51
N LEU A 12 -4.65 -4.13 -6.27
CA LEU A 12 -4.50 -3.48 -7.55
C LEU A 12 -3.84 -4.44 -8.54
N VAL A 13 -4.39 -4.57 -9.74
CA VAL A 13 -3.75 -5.29 -10.86
C VAL A 13 -3.19 -4.28 -11.87
N VAL A 14 -1.93 -4.45 -12.24
CA VAL A 14 -1.22 -3.60 -13.22
C VAL A 14 -0.64 -4.43 -14.36
N ALA A 15 -0.66 -3.89 -15.58
CA ALA A 15 -0.05 -4.49 -16.78
C ALA A 15 1.47 -4.27 -16.79
N CYS A 16 2.15 -4.74 -15.75
CA CYS A 16 3.58 -4.57 -15.54
C CYS A 16 4.16 -5.88 -15.00
N PRO A 17 5.32 -6.35 -15.48
CA PRO A 17 5.95 -7.56 -14.94
C PRO A 17 6.34 -7.42 -13.46
N VAL A 18 6.22 -8.50 -12.70
CA VAL A 18 6.55 -8.57 -11.26
C VAL A 18 7.93 -8.03 -10.94
N ALA A 19 8.92 -8.31 -11.79
CA ALA A 19 10.29 -7.85 -11.59
C ALA A 19 10.40 -6.30 -11.65
N GLU A 20 9.64 -5.66 -12.53
CA GLU A 20 9.62 -4.20 -12.67
C GLU A 20 8.84 -3.55 -11.52
N VAL A 21 7.72 -4.13 -11.12
CA VAL A 21 6.97 -3.73 -9.91
C VAL A 21 7.85 -3.84 -8.68
N SER A 22 8.48 -4.99 -8.46
CA SER A 22 9.38 -5.26 -7.33
C SER A 22 10.57 -4.30 -7.30
N ARG A 23 11.18 -4.02 -8.46
CA ARG A 23 12.28 -3.05 -8.58
C ARG A 23 11.85 -1.66 -8.14
N ARG A 24 10.65 -1.22 -8.52
CA ARG A 24 10.12 0.10 -8.13
C ARG A 24 9.75 0.14 -6.66
N LEU A 25 9.15 -0.91 -6.12
CA LEU A 25 8.78 -1.02 -4.70
C LEU A 25 10.00 -1.21 -3.78
N SER A 26 11.12 -1.73 -4.28
CA SER A 26 12.32 -1.97 -3.45
C SER A 26 13.00 -0.71 -2.90
N ASP A 27 12.61 0.48 -3.38
CA ASP A 27 13.02 1.75 -2.82
C ASP A 27 12.01 2.20 -1.75
N HIS A 28 12.25 1.81 -0.50
CA HIS A 28 11.38 2.12 0.65
C HIS A 28 10.99 3.59 0.76
N SER A 29 11.89 4.51 0.36
CA SER A 29 11.63 5.95 0.45
C SER A 29 10.47 6.40 -0.45
N LYS A 30 10.10 5.62 -1.46
CA LYS A 30 8.98 5.89 -2.37
C LYS A 30 7.65 5.34 -1.89
N ILE A 31 7.65 4.30 -1.06
CA ILE A 31 6.40 3.63 -0.64
C ILE A 31 5.57 4.57 0.22
N ALA A 32 6.18 5.21 1.21
CA ALA A 32 5.51 6.22 2.00
C ALA A 32 4.88 7.29 1.09
N ALA A 33 5.64 7.82 0.13
CA ALA A 33 5.15 8.87 -0.77
C ALA A 33 3.93 8.46 -1.61
N TRP A 34 3.85 7.21 -2.07
CA TRP A 34 2.68 6.72 -2.81
C TRP A 34 1.40 6.76 -1.98
N PHE A 35 1.49 6.42 -0.70
CA PHE A 35 0.38 6.44 0.23
C PHE A 35 0.23 7.81 0.94
N SER A 36 0.70 8.90 0.32
CA SER A 36 0.71 10.25 0.93
C SER A 36 1.37 10.32 2.31
N GLY A 37 2.31 9.42 2.54
CA GLY A 37 3.18 9.31 3.69
C GLY A 37 4.40 10.22 3.56
N ALA A 38 4.67 11.00 4.60
CA ALA A 38 5.93 11.72 4.78
C ALA A 38 6.64 11.17 6.01
N VAL A 39 7.92 10.80 5.85
CA VAL A 39 8.75 10.40 6.98
C VAL A 39 9.14 11.67 7.74
N GLU A 40 8.65 11.80 8.96
CA GLU A 40 9.05 12.80 9.94
C GLU A 40 9.91 12.11 11.01
N SER A 41 10.77 12.86 11.71
CA SER A 41 11.88 12.37 12.55
C SER A 41 11.72 11.00 13.22
N THR A 42 10.55 10.71 13.80
CA THR A 42 10.24 9.45 14.51
C THR A 42 8.90 8.84 14.11
N SER A 43 8.26 9.34 13.04
CA SER A 43 6.92 8.94 12.63
C SER A 43 6.72 9.05 11.13
N THR A 44 5.96 8.13 10.55
CA THR A 44 5.44 8.31 9.19
C THR A 44 4.08 8.96 9.30
N VAL A 45 3.92 10.13 8.71
CA VAL A 45 2.65 10.85 8.68
C VAL A 45 1.96 10.58 7.37
N VAL A 46 0.78 9.97 7.41
CA VAL A 46 -0.10 9.85 6.25
C VAL A 46 -1.15 10.95 6.27
N THR A 47 -1.36 11.60 5.12
CA THR A 47 -2.37 12.66 4.97
C THR A 47 -3.35 12.30 3.86
N THR A 48 -4.64 12.30 4.14
CA THR A 48 -5.66 12.09 3.11
C THR A 48 -5.84 13.33 2.26
N ILE A 49 -6.44 13.18 1.07
CA ILE A 49 -6.83 14.30 0.19
C ILE A 49 -7.75 15.29 0.94
N ALA A 50 -8.61 14.79 1.84
CA ALA A 50 -9.49 15.62 2.66
C ALA A 50 -8.76 16.35 3.80
N GLY A 51 -7.44 16.21 3.91
CA GLY A 51 -6.60 16.86 4.91
C GLY A 51 -6.57 16.16 6.27
N GLN A 52 -7.16 14.97 6.39
CA GLN A 52 -7.04 14.19 7.64
C GLN A 52 -5.62 13.66 7.75
N ARG A 53 -5.02 13.82 8.93
CA ARG A 53 -3.62 13.48 9.18
C ARG A 53 -3.55 12.42 10.26
N LEU A 54 -2.81 11.36 10.00
CA LEU A 54 -2.48 10.32 10.96
C LEU A 54 -0.98 10.19 11.07
N ALA A 55 -0.46 10.28 12.29
CA ALA A 55 0.93 9.99 12.59
C ALA A 55 1.04 8.53 13.03
N ILE A 56 1.79 7.74 12.26
CA ILE A 56 2.18 6.39 12.62
C ILE A 56 3.52 6.51 13.36
N GLU A 57 3.50 6.25 14.65
CA GLU A 57 4.66 6.28 15.53
C GLU A 57 5.41 4.95 15.50
N ASN A 58 6.71 5.01 15.80
CA ASN A 58 7.58 3.83 15.98
C ASN A 58 7.57 2.87 14.79
N VAL A 59 7.50 3.42 13.57
CA VAL A 59 7.38 2.65 12.34
C VAL A 59 8.59 1.74 12.16
N ARG A 60 8.34 0.45 11.99
CA ARG A 60 9.33 -0.54 11.58
C ARG A 60 8.94 -1.08 10.23
N GLU A 61 9.70 -0.72 9.21
CA GLU A 61 9.50 -1.17 7.84
C GLU A 61 10.54 -2.24 7.48
N ARG A 62 10.10 -3.30 6.82
CA ARG A 62 10.98 -4.37 6.36
C ARG A 62 10.51 -4.91 5.01
N TRP A 63 11.33 -4.72 3.98
CA TRP A 63 11.20 -5.43 2.72
C TRP A 63 11.86 -6.81 2.79
N MET A 64 11.12 -7.81 2.33
CA MET A 64 11.53 -9.19 2.16
C MET A 64 11.50 -9.51 0.67
N PRO A 65 12.63 -9.30 -0.05
CA PRO A 65 12.67 -9.38 -1.50
C PRO A 65 12.37 -10.79 -2.03
N ASN A 66 12.75 -11.84 -1.29
CA ASN A 66 12.48 -13.22 -1.69
C ASN A 66 10.99 -13.57 -1.62
N ASP A 67 10.26 -12.93 -0.70
CA ASP A 67 8.82 -13.11 -0.49
C ASP A 67 8.00 -12.04 -1.23
N GLN A 68 8.67 -11.11 -1.91
CA GLN A 68 8.06 -9.95 -2.59
C GLN A 68 7.08 -9.19 -1.68
N MET A 69 7.48 -9.04 -0.42
CA MET A 69 6.61 -8.56 0.65
C MET A 69 7.27 -7.42 1.41
N LEU A 70 6.49 -6.37 1.65
CA LEU A 70 6.79 -5.33 2.63
C LEU A 70 5.95 -5.58 3.89
N THR A 71 6.57 -5.43 5.05
CA THR A 71 5.84 -5.38 6.32
C THR A 71 6.09 -4.05 7.01
N ILE A 72 5.05 -3.50 7.61
CA ILE A 72 5.09 -2.26 8.38
C ILE A 72 4.39 -2.50 9.71
N ASP A 73 5.13 -2.31 10.79
CA ASP A 73 4.57 -2.26 12.15
C ASP A 73 4.59 -0.83 12.65
N GLY A 74 3.54 -0.41 13.31
CA GLY A 74 3.47 0.94 13.88
C GLY A 74 2.36 1.12 14.90
N ARG A 75 2.21 2.35 15.38
CA ARG A 75 1.19 2.71 16.35
C ARG A 75 0.54 4.05 16.01
N LEU A 76 -0.78 4.13 16.17
CA LEU A 76 -1.59 5.35 16.00
C LEU A 76 -2.35 5.62 17.30
N GLY A 77 -1.79 6.47 18.17
CA GLY A 77 -2.31 6.61 19.54
C GLY A 77 -2.26 5.25 20.25
N ASP A 78 -3.39 4.75 20.73
CA ASP A 78 -3.45 3.44 21.41
C ASP A 78 -3.76 2.26 20.48
N VAL A 79 -3.84 2.49 19.16
CA VAL A 79 -4.10 1.46 18.16
C VAL A 79 -2.79 0.99 17.54
N TRP A 80 -2.51 -0.30 17.64
CA TRP A 80 -1.42 -0.95 16.92
C TRP A 80 -1.83 -1.21 15.47
N LEU A 81 -0.87 -1.02 14.56
CA LEU A 81 -1.00 -1.28 13.14
C LEU A 81 0.03 -2.34 12.74
N HIS A 82 -0.43 -3.34 12.02
CA HIS A 82 0.39 -4.29 11.29
C HIS A 82 -0.07 -4.29 9.84
N ALA A 83 0.81 -3.97 8.90
CA ALA A 83 0.46 -3.87 7.49
C ALA A 83 1.41 -4.70 6.63
N HIS A 84 0.86 -5.35 5.61
CA HIS A 84 1.59 -6.08 4.60
C HIS A 84 1.23 -5.55 3.23
N LEU A 85 2.25 -5.41 2.38
CA LEU A 85 2.08 -5.27 0.94
C LEU A 85 2.78 -6.44 0.27
N THR A 86 2.07 -7.17 -0.58
CA THR A 86 2.65 -8.31 -1.30
C THR A 86 2.42 -8.19 -2.79
N VAL A 87 3.40 -8.63 -3.56
CA VAL A 87 3.39 -8.57 -5.02
C VAL A 87 3.36 -9.99 -5.58
N PHE A 88 2.46 -10.25 -6.52
CA PHE A 88 2.33 -11.56 -7.15
C PHE A 88 2.13 -11.42 -8.65
N GLY A 89 2.73 -12.33 -9.41
CA GLY A 89 2.44 -12.45 -10.84
C GLY A 89 1.08 -13.11 -11.04
N VAL A 90 0.21 -12.48 -11.81
CA VAL A 90 -1.10 -13.05 -12.15
C VAL A 90 -1.16 -13.38 -13.63
N VAL A 91 -1.88 -14.45 -13.95
CA VAL A 91 -2.07 -14.90 -15.34
C VAL A 91 -2.83 -13.80 -16.10
N PRO A 92 -2.43 -13.45 -17.33
CA PRO A 92 -3.02 -12.35 -18.09
C PRO A 92 -4.54 -12.48 -18.17
N SER A 93 -5.26 -11.49 -17.64
CA SER A 93 -6.63 -11.25 -18.06
C SER A 93 -6.57 -10.46 -19.36
N VAL A 94 -7.39 -10.84 -20.34
CA VAL A 94 -7.43 -10.17 -21.65
C VAL A 94 -7.92 -8.73 -21.42
N ILE A 95 -7.01 -7.77 -21.47
CA ILE A 95 -7.34 -6.35 -21.53
C ILE A 95 -7.19 -5.96 -23.01
N ASP A 96 -8.26 -5.48 -23.63
CA ASP A 96 -8.27 -4.96 -25.00
C ASP A 96 -7.63 -5.90 -26.05
N SER A 97 -7.88 -7.20 -25.94
CA SER A 97 -7.41 -8.25 -26.88
C SER A 97 -5.89 -8.50 -26.88
N HIS A 98 -5.15 -8.00 -25.89
CA HIS A 98 -3.72 -8.27 -25.71
C HIS A 98 -3.48 -9.10 -24.44
N VAL A 99 -2.55 -10.06 -24.55
CA VAL A 99 -2.11 -10.90 -23.43
C VAL A 99 -0.89 -10.22 -22.82
N ASP A 100 -1.13 -9.29 -21.91
CA ASP A 100 -0.05 -8.60 -21.20
C ASP A 100 0.25 -9.29 -19.87
N VAL A 101 1.54 -9.38 -19.53
CA VAL A 101 1.98 -9.85 -18.21
C VAL A 101 1.43 -8.91 -17.16
N ALA A 102 0.65 -9.44 -16.23
CA ALA A 102 0.02 -8.67 -15.16
C ALA A 102 0.61 -9.02 -13.80
N THR A 103 0.62 -8.03 -12.92
CA THR A 103 1.04 -8.14 -11.53
C THR A 103 -0.09 -7.65 -10.64
N GLU A 104 -0.41 -8.43 -9.62
CA GLU A 104 -1.29 -8.04 -8.54
C GLU A 104 -0.47 -7.55 -7.34
N ILE A 105 -0.87 -6.40 -6.79
CA ILE A 105 -0.33 -5.80 -5.58
C ILE A 105 -1.45 -5.86 -4.54
N TRP A 106 -1.21 -6.60 -3.47
CA TRP A 106 -2.16 -6.79 -2.38
C TRP A 106 -1.73 -5.98 -1.16
N VAL A 107 -2.67 -5.34 -0.48
CA VAL A 107 -2.44 -4.65 0.79
C VAL A 107 -3.36 -5.23 1.85
N HIS A 108 -2.75 -5.59 2.98
CA HIS A 108 -3.40 -6.05 4.19
C HIS A 108 -3.06 -5.11 5.33
N ILE A 109 -4.02 -4.70 6.15
CA ILE A 109 -3.78 -3.96 7.39
C ILE A 109 -4.64 -4.55 8.50
N GLU A 110 -3.99 -4.90 9.59
CA GLU A 110 -4.60 -5.24 10.87
C GLU A 110 -4.47 -4.05 11.81
N LEU A 111 -5.60 -3.62 12.37
CA LEU A 111 -5.64 -2.63 13.43
C LEU A 111 -6.11 -3.29 14.71
N SER A 112 -5.35 -3.11 15.79
CA SER A 112 -5.84 -3.52 17.11
C SER A 112 -7.08 -2.72 17.49
N ASN A 113 -7.86 -3.26 18.42
CA ASN A 113 -8.97 -2.51 18.95
C ASN A 113 -8.52 -1.27 19.72
N GLY A 114 -9.37 -0.25 19.69
CA GLY A 114 -9.19 0.99 20.42
C GLY A 114 -10.33 1.96 20.11
N PRO A 115 -10.49 3.02 20.92
CA PRO A 115 -11.57 4.01 20.74
C PRO A 115 -11.62 4.60 19.33
N ASP A 116 -10.45 4.76 18.70
CA ASP A 116 -10.31 5.42 17.40
C ASP A 116 -10.12 4.45 16.24
N ALA A 117 -10.11 3.12 16.49
CA ALA A 117 -9.76 2.12 15.47
C ALA A 117 -10.66 2.20 14.23
N GLN A 118 -11.96 2.49 14.41
CA GLN A 118 -12.91 2.65 13.31
C GLN A 118 -12.66 3.93 12.48
N GLN A 119 -12.25 5.01 13.14
CA GLN A 119 -11.90 6.25 12.43
C GLN A 119 -10.58 6.08 11.68
N ILE A 120 -9.59 5.46 12.33
CA ILE A 120 -8.29 5.14 11.71
C ILE A 120 -8.51 4.24 10.50
N SER A 121 -9.35 3.20 10.59
CA SER A 121 -9.62 2.31 9.45
C SER A 121 -10.22 3.04 8.26
N THR A 122 -11.10 4.01 8.49
CA THR A 122 -11.70 4.85 7.45
C THR A 122 -10.64 5.67 6.73
N VAL A 123 -9.72 6.28 7.49
CA VAL A 123 -8.61 7.04 6.92
C VAL A 123 -7.65 6.13 6.15
N MET A 124 -7.29 4.98 6.71
CA MET A 124 -6.37 4.03 6.07
C MET A 124 -6.93 3.51 4.74
N ARG A 125 -8.24 3.23 4.66
CA ARG A 125 -8.89 2.87 3.38
C ARG A 125 -8.75 3.99 2.33
N ALA A 126 -8.93 5.25 2.73
CA ALA A 126 -8.76 6.38 1.81
C ALA A 126 -7.29 6.55 1.37
N VAL A 127 -6.34 6.33 2.30
CA VAL A 127 -4.91 6.33 2.00
C VAL A 127 -4.53 5.23 1.02
N ILE A 128 -5.04 4.00 1.21
CA ILE A 128 -4.80 2.86 0.31
C ILE A 128 -5.35 3.15 -1.07
N ALA A 129 -6.62 3.56 -1.16
CA ALA A 129 -7.26 3.89 -2.44
C ALA A 129 -6.44 4.93 -3.23
N HIS A 130 -6.01 6.00 -2.55
CA HIS A 130 -5.15 7.01 -3.17
C HIS A 130 -3.79 6.45 -3.63
N GLY A 131 -3.15 5.62 -2.80
CA GLY A 131 -1.89 4.99 -3.16
C GLY A 131 -2.00 4.07 -4.37
N PHE A 132 -3.11 3.34 -4.48
CA PHE A 132 -3.39 2.52 -5.66
C PHE A 132 -3.67 3.34 -6.91
N ASP A 133 -4.41 4.45 -6.81
CA ASP A 133 -4.57 5.38 -7.93
C ASP A 133 -3.20 5.85 -8.45
N ARG A 134 -2.30 6.25 -7.53
CA ARG A 134 -0.93 6.66 -7.87
C ARG A 134 -0.11 5.53 -8.50
N LEU A 135 -0.13 4.34 -7.91
CA LEU A 135 0.58 3.17 -8.42
C LEU A 135 0.08 2.76 -9.80
N SER A 136 -1.24 2.83 -10.05
CA SER A 136 -1.81 2.51 -11.37
C SER A 136 -1.28 3.43 -12.46
N ILE A 137 -1.12 4.73 -12.17
CA ILE A 137 -0.57 5.72 -13.10
C ILE A 137 0.92 5.47 -13.33
N GLU A 138 1.67 5.20 -12.27
CA GLU A 138 3.12 5.04 -12.36
C GLU A 138 3.54 3.71 -13.00
N LEU A 139 2.77 2.64 -12.77
CA LEU A 139 3.05 1.28 -13.24
C LEU A 139 2.26 0.90 -14.51
N GLY A 140 1.28 1.70 -14.92
CA GLY A 140 0.34 1.38 -16.01
C GLY A 140 -0.01 2.54 -16.94
N GLY A 141 0.89 3.50 -17.20
CA GLY A 141 0.66 4.51 -18.25
C GLY A 141 0.43 3.86 -19.63
N PRO A 142 -0.41 4.44 -20.52
CA PRO A 142 -0.60 3.93 -21.88
C PRO A 142 0.73 3.92 -22.64
N PRO A 143 0.92 3.05 -23.66
CA PRO A 143 2.07 3.15 -24.55
C PRO A 143 2.11 4.58 -25.11
N GLY A 144 3.21 5.31 -24.88
CA GLY A 144 3.41 6.62 -25.48
C GLY A 144 3.32 6.53 -27.01
N PRO A 145 2.88 7.58 -27.72
CA PRO A 145 2.81 7.55 -29.17
C PRO A 145 4.21 7.28 -29.75
N PRO A 146 4.31 6.53 -30.87
CA PRO A 146 5.58 6.32 -31.53
C PRO A 146 6.15 7.66 -31.98
N SER A 147 7.36 7.97 -31.52
CA SER A 147 8.20 9.03 -32.08
C SER A 147 8.58 8.73 -33.53
#